data_AF-A0A968E0D5-F1
#
_entry.id   AF-A0A968E0D5-F1
#
_cell.length_a   1.000
_cell.length_b   1.000
_cell.length_c   1.000
_cell.angle_alpha   90.00
_cell.angle_beta   90.00
_cell.angle_gamma   90.00
#
_symmetry.space_group_name_H-M   'P 1'
#
loop_
_entity.id
_entity.type
_entity.pdbx_description
1 polymer ?
#
loop_
_entity_poly.entity_id
_entity_poly.type
_entity_poly.pdbx_seq_one_letter_code
_entity_poly.pdbx_strand_id
1 'polypeptide(L)'
;MIVQIIKEPIGNKGPRVTTELTLPGRFLVLVPNQHRIGISRKVYSGRERKRLKAITRKMVPKNFGLIVRTMAAGKSEEVLKQDMQRLLKEWKKI
;
A
#
# COMPACT_ATOMS: atom_id res chain seq x y z
N MET A 1 20.98 1.71 -23.58
CA MET A 1 20.45 2.27 -22.32
C MET A 1 19.01 2.69 -22.57
N ILE A 2 18.04 2.12 -21.84
CA ILE A 2 16.63 2.49 -21.97
C ILE A 2 16.28 3.31 -20.73
N VAL A 3 16.08 4.61 -20.92
CA VAL A 3 15.63 5.54 -19.89
C VAL A 3 14.13 5.68 -20.07
N GLN A 4 13.35 5.19 -19.11
CA GLN A 4 11.92 5.39 -19.10
C GLN A 4 11.58 6.60 -18.21
N ILE A 5 11.12 7.67 -18.85
CA ILE A 5 10.67 8.92 -18.25
C ILE A 5 9.35 8.66 -17.51
N ILE A 6 9.32 8.85 -16.19
CA ILE A 6 8.09 8.87 -15.40
C ILE A 6 7.63 10.33 -15.25
N LYS A 7 6.36 10.53 -15.58
CA LYS A 7 5.65 11.80 -15.76
C LYS A 7 5.68 12.74 -14.55
N GLU A 8 5.78 14.03 -14.90
CA GLU A 8 5.34 15.29 -14.27
C GLU A 8 5.00 15.33 -12.75
N PRO A 9 5.61 16.25 -11.98
CA PRO A 9 5.32 16.45 -10.58
C PRO A 9 4.00 17.23 -10.39
N ILE A 10 2.97 16.56 -9.86
CA ILE A 10 1.79 17.26 -9.35
C ILE A 10 2.09 17.72 -7.91
N GLY A 11 2.51 18.98 -7.78
CA GLY A 11 2.31 19.79 -6.57
C GLY A 11 3.46 19.83 -5.55
N ASN A 12 4.06 21.02 -5.44
CA ASN A 12 4.79 21.68 -4.34
C ASN A 12 5.33 20.91 -3.11
N LYS A 13 5.74 19.65 -3.25
CA LYS A 13 6.60 18.96 -2.29
C LYS A 13 7.79 18.48 -3.07
N GLY A 14 8.96 19.06 -2.81
CA GLY A 14 10.20 18.76 -3.50
C GLY A 14 10.44 17.25 -3.62
N PRO A 15 11.24 16.81 -4.61
CA PRO A 15 11.49 15.39 -4.85
C PRO A 15 12.12 14.79 -3.59
N ARG A 16 11.28 14.19 -2.75
CA ARG A 16 11.75 13.39 -1.63
C ARG A 16 12.25 12.13 -2.29
N VAL A 17 13.55 12.12 -2.61
CA VAL A 17 14.30 10.91 -2.95
C VAL A 17 14.08 9.97 -1.77
N THR A 18 13.05 9.13 -1.88
CA THR A 18 12.63 8.30 -0.78
C THR A 18 13.31 6.97 -1.03
N THR A 19 14.42 6.75 -0.33
CA THR A 19 15.11 5.46 -0.21
C THR A 19 14.24 4.40 0.49
N GLU A 20 13.02 4.73 0.90
CA GLU A 20 11.99 3.77 1.31
C GLU A 20 11.40 3.13 0.05
N LEU A 21 11.98 1.99 -0.36
CA LEU A 21 11.37 1.11 -1.36
C LEU A 21 9.90 0.92 -0.98
N THR A 22 8.95 1.18 -1.88
CA THR A 22 7.54 0.85 -1.65
C THR A 22 7.04 0.05 -2.83
N LEU A 23 6.18 -0.93 -2.56
CA LEU A 23 5.63 -1.79 -3.61
C LEU A 23 4.12 -1.55 -3.74
N PRO A 24 3.69 -0.81 -4.78
CA PRO A 24 2.28 -0.49 -4.98
C PRO A 24 1.52 -1.66 -5.60
N GLY A 25 0.47 -2.09 -4.93
CA GLY A 25 -0.52 -3.03 -5.45
C GLY A 25 -1.79 -2.34 -5.95
N ARG A 26 -2.78 -3.17 -6.29
CA ARG A 26 -4.07 -2.70 -6.79
C ARG A 26 -4.87 -2.02 -5.67
N PHE A 27 -4.86 -2.62 -4.50
CA PHE A 27 -5.64 -2.18 -3.34
C PHE A 27 -4.75 -1.75 -2.18
N LEU A 28 -3.58 -2.37 -2.06
CA LEU A 28 -2.64 -2.16 -0.96
C LEU A 28 -1.32 -1.61 -1.49
N VAL A 29 -0.57 -0.90 -0.66
CA VAL A 29 0.84 -0.55 -0.91
C VAL A 29 1.65 -1.12 0.23
N LEU A 30 2.63 -1.95 -0.10
CA LEU A 30 3.53 -2.57 0.87
C LEU A 30 4.70 -1.61 1.11
N VAL A 31 5.00 -1.35 2.38
CA VAL A 31 6.12 -0.49 2.78
C VAL A 31 7.05 -1.30 3.71
N PRO A 32 8.22 -1.77 3.24
CA PRO A 32 9.21 -2.45 4.07
C PRO A 32 9.76 -1.49 5.15
N ASN A 33 10.30 -2.07 6.23
CA ASN A 33 10.90 -1.35 7.36
C ASN A 33 9.97 -0.37 8.10
N GLN A 34 8.67 -0.46 7.85
CA GLN A 34 7.66 0.30 8.55
C GLN A 34 6.78 -0.66 9.37
N HIS A 35 6.15 -0.20 10.45
CA HIS A 35 5.24 -1.03 11.27
C HIS A 35 3.82 -0.43 11.37
N ARG A 36 3.52 0.55 10.50
CA ARG A 36 2.29 1.31 10.55
C ARG A 36 1.35 0.91 9.43
N ILE A 37 0.07 0.79 9.76
CA ILE A 37 -1.02 0.64 8.80
C ILE A 37 -1.65 2.01 8.57
N GLY A 38 -1.52 2.54 7.35
CA GLY A 38 -2.18 3.74 6.88
C GLY A 38 -3.44 3.39 6.09
N ILE A 39 -4.50 4.17 6.25
CA ILE A 39 -5.69 4.07 5.37
C ILE A 39 -5.85 5.39 4.63
N SER A 40 -6.12 5.31 3.33
CA SER A 40 -6.37 6.48 2.49
C SER A 40 -7.40 7.41 3.12
N ARG A 41 -7.06 8.71 3.17
CA ARG A 41 -7.95 9.74 3.71
C ARG A 41 -9.27 9.84 2.95
N LYS A 42 -9.28 9.45 1.67
CA LYS A 42 -10.46 9.41 0.80
C LYS A 42 -11.46 8.30 1.15
N VAL A 43 -11.12 7.38 2.06
CA VAL A 43 -12.10 6.47 2.68
C VAL A 43 -12.78 7.23 3.81
N TYR A 44 -13.96 7.81 3.55
CA TYR A 44 -14.70 8.64 4.50
C TYR A 44 -15.52 7.82 5.52
N SER A 45 -15.93 6.60 5.16
CA SER A 45 -16.70 5.74 6.06
C SER A 45 -15.83 5.24 7.22
N GLY A 46 -16.18 5.66 8.45
CA GLY A 46 -15.50 5.22 9.67
C GLY A 46 -15.66 3.71 9.93
N ARG A 47 -16.82 3.14 9.58
CA ARG A 47 -17.06 1.69 9.64
C ARG A 47 -16.10 0.94 8.73
N GLU A 48 -15.95 1.43 7.50
CA GLU A 48 -15.08 0.82 6.51
C GLU A 48 -13.60 0.94 6.88
N ARG A 49 -13.17 2.09 7.42
CA ARG A 49 -11.82 2.24 7.98
C ARG A 49 -11.53 1.22 9.06
N LYS A 50 -12.45 1.03 10.02
CA LYS A 50 -12.27 0.04 11.10
C LYS A 50 -12.17 -1.38 10.53
N ARG A 51 -13.06 -1.74 9.58
CA ARG A 51 -13.06 -3.04 8.90
C ARG A 51 -11.73 -3.31 8.18
N LEU A 52 -11.30 -2.37 7.31
CA LEU A 52 -10.05 -2.49 6.56
C LEU A 52 -8.83 -2.55 7.48
N LYS A 53 -8.79 -1.76 8.56
CA LYS A 53 -7.72 -1.80 9.56
C LYS A 53 -7.64 -3.17 10.24
N ALA A 54 -8.78 -3.73 10.64
CA ALA A 54 -8.83 -5.03 11.31
C ALA A 54 -8.33 -6.15 10.39
N ILE A 55 -8.79 -6.17 9.15
CA ILE A 55 -8.38 -7.14 8.12
C ILE A 55 -6.87 -7.02 7.85
N THR A 56 -6.40 -5.83 7.51
CA THR A 56 -4.97 -5.61 7.16
C THR A 56 -4.02 -5.89 8.31
N ARG A 57 -4.43 -5.66 9.56
CA ARG A 57 -3.62 -5.98 10.74
C ARG A 57 -3.36 -7.47 10.92
N LYS A 58 -4.29 -8.33 10.47
CA LYS A 58 -4.12 -9.80 10.52
C LYS A 58 -3.18 -10.32 9.43
N MET A 59 -3.05 -9.59 8.32
CA MET A 59 -2.33 -10.04 7.13
C MET A 59 -0.92 -9.45 7.00
N VAL A 60 -0.62 -8.34 7.68
CA VAL A 60 0.67 -7.66 7.56
C VAL A 60 1.76 -8.42 8.35
N PRO A 61 2.89 -8.81 7.72
CA PRO A 61 4.02 -9.40 8.42
C PRO A 61 4.77 -8.38 9.28
N LYS A 62 5.52 -8.88 10.27
CA LYS A 62 6.45 -8.05 11.08
C LYS A 62 7.45 -7.35 10.16
N ASN A 63 7.84 -6.12 10.50
CA ASN A 63 8.71 -5.24 9.70
C ASN A 63 8.11 -4.71 8.39
N PHE A 64 6.81 -4.88 8.17
CA PHE A 64 6.11 -4.27 7.03
C PHE A 64 4.99 -3.32 7.48
N GLY A 65 4.96 -2.18 6.82
CA GLY A 65 3.87 -1.22 6.81
C GLY A 65 2.97 -1.48 5.61
N LEU A 66 1.75 -0.97 5.72
CA LEU A 66 0.75 -1.15 4.68
C LEU A 66 -0.04 0.13 4.52
N ILE A 67 -0.25 0.58 3.29
CA ILE A 67 -1.15 1.68 2.98
C ILE A 67 -2.34 1.15 2.19
N VAL A 68 -3.53 1.32 2.74
CA VAL A 68 -4.79 0.89 2.12
C VAL A 68 -5.29 2.00 1.18
N ARG A 69 -5.40 1.68 -0.12
CA ARG A 69 -5.88 2.62 -1.15
C ARG A 69 -7.40 2.74 -1.12
N THR A 70 -7.93 3.82 -1.70
CA THR A 70 -9.38 4.06 -1.79
C THR A 70 -10.11 2.93 -2.52
N MET A 71 -9.47 2.30 -3.50
CA MET A 71 -10.04 1.16 -4.26
C MET A 71 -10.25 -0.11 -3.42
N ALA A 72 -9.62 -0.20 -2.24
CA ALA A 72 -9.82 -1.30 -1.30
C ALA A 72 -11.17 -1.23 -0.58
N ALA A 73 -11.79 -0.04 -0.54
CA ALA A 73 -13.10 0.14 0.09
C ALA A 73 -14.15 -0.74 -0.61
N GLY A 74 -14.94 -1.47 0.17
CA GLY A 74 -15.96 -2.40 -0.30
C GLY A 74 -15.41 -3.72 -0.85
N LYS A 75 -14.10 -3.97 -0.81
CA LYS A 75 -13.53 -5.26 -1.21
C LYS A 75 -13.55 -6.27 -0.07
N SER A 76 -13.72 -7.54 -0.44
CA SER A 76 -13.71 -8.64 0.52
C SER A 76 -12.30 -8.89 1.06
N GLU A 77 -12.21 -9.57 2.20
CA GLU A 77 -10.92 -9.89 2.83
C GLU A 77 -10.05 -10.76 1.91
N GLU A 78 -10.64 -11.69 1.18
CA GLU A 78 -9.98 -12.61 0.26
C GLU A 78 -9.25 -11.84 -0.85
N VAL A 79 -9.92 -10.84 -1.45
CA VAL A 79 -9.34 -10.01 -2.51
C VAL A 79 -8.14 -9.21 -1.99
N LEU A 80 -8.24 -8.66 -0.78
CA LEU A 80 -7.13 -7.93 -0.16
C LEU A 80 -5.97 -8.86 0.20
N LYS A 81 -6.27 -10.07 0.66
CA LYS A 81 -5.27 -11.10 0.97
C LYS A 81 -4.51 -11.56 -0.26
N GLN A 82 -5.21 -11.76 -1.39
CA GLN A 82 -4.59 -12.11 -2.67
C GLN A 82 -3.64 -11.01 -3.16
N ASP A 83 -4.05 -9.73 -3.11
CA ASP A 83 -3.18 -8.61 -3.49
C ASP A 83 -1.97 -8.52 -2.56
N MET A 84 -2.15 -8.73 -1.25
CA MET A 84 -1.05 -8.77 -0.28
C MET A 84 -0.05 -9.89 -0.57
N GLN A 85 -0.53 -11.11 -0.83
CA GLN A 85 0.33 -12.26 -1.15
C GLN A 85 1.12 -12.02 -2.44
N ARG A 86 0.49 -11.42 -3.45
CA ARG A 86 1.16 -11.02 -4.69
C ARG A 86 2.27 -10.02 -4.42
N LEU A 87 2.00 -8.98 -3.64
CA LEU A 87 2.99 -7.98 -3.24
C LEU A 87 4.16 -8.59 -2.47
N LEU A 88 3.90 -9.49 -1.52
CA LEU A 88 4.96 -10.19 -0.79
C LEU A 88 5.81 -11.08 -1.71
N LYS A 89 5.20 -11.74 -2.69
CA LYS A 89 5.92 -12.56 -3.67
C LYS A 89 6.79 -11.71 -4.58
N GLU A 90 6.29 -10.56 -5.01
CA GLU A 90 7.05 -9.57 -5.79
C GLU A 90 8.19 -8.97 -4.96
N TRP A 91 7.95 -8.64 -3.69
CA TRP A 91 8.98 -8.17 -2.77
C TRP A 91 10.11 -9.19 -2.60
N LYS A 92 9.79 -10.48 -2.46
CA LYS A 92 10.79 -11.56 -2.36
C LYS A 92 11.64 -11.76 -3.63
N LYS A 93 11.23 -11.19 -4.76
CA LYS A 93 11.99 -11.26 -6.03
C LYS A 93 12.94 -10.08 -6.21
N ILE A 94 12.76 -9.01 -5.45
CA ILE A 94 13.67 -7.86 -5.37
C ILE A 94 14.76 -8.21 -4.36
#